data_AF-G0MBA6-F1
#
_entry.id   AF-G0MBA6-F1
#
_cell.length_a   1.000
_cell.length_b   1.000
_cell.length_c   1.000
_cell.angle_alpha   90.00
_cell.angle_beta   90.00
_cell.angle_gamma   90.00
#
_symmetry.space_group_name_H-M   'P 1'
#
loop_
_entity.id
_entity.type
_entity.pdbx_description
1 polymer ?
#
loop_
_entity_poly.entity_id
_entity_poly.type
_entity_poly.pdbx_seq_one_letter_code
_entity_poly.pdbx_strand_id
1 'polypeptide(L)'
;MGIRSLLDLCTERTADLLLIGITIPKIDLGVVLEQLIHPDSREKLKHLQLYETEVCSSIRRMGQISEMFPGIKIIEITKLELGQRAFENLCFSFTGLTHLTLDENCIKSLNGIGYLQNLEFLSMMGAQLETDESIREIFKLKKLCVLDMSGFSERGCPNLSSYLACNDSLPELTCLDISFNNITELQLQLLLANHPKLNMISLIGTPLENLAPIDNRQIEMLTVFDLESCLTAFKHYKKPNRFNKRKIILIAMRAVIRQKYKEHKASILHECFNAVIPEVETVEHWEHIQGEAVDVLYELCTENRIRMFNYGEIQRLIDFFLNVCDDGWEQEKASDEIYFMQAGIWAILNTPTVINNSTANWDFLCFKAGTIIKRSSVLIEDGAYPLEDAMFLIHKCWQRRHCVQYGLGGLFYDIELHNHLVLLMEQLDFQHIAFHDLYSSFLFVSSGLIFDNIENMDENEIQRIAIYIWASNLRQFEGNERMQTKIFRKLSYAIHRSMMNMEVFLELPWFQIFSKLLMSDVPYQRKHTVDLFVLIHSITQCSNLAQLTKMMIAKQGTSTIIINEMKMYTPGVDDYLGVYKFLEANGSRCSKYWAQWVLSHFRDVEEPRSKRMKIIRN
;
A
#
# COMPACT_ATOMS: atom_id res chain seq x y z
N MET A 1 21.70 -18.52 24.07
CA MET A 1 20.28 -18.90 23.96
C MET A 1 19.50 -17.98 24.87
N GLY A 2 18.73 -17.06 24.27
CA GLY A 2 18.13 -15.93 24.95
C GLY A 2 16.93 -16.30 25.80
N ILE A 3 16.74 -15.56 26.89
CA ILE A 3 15.62 -15.60 27.84
C ILE A 3 14.25 -15.43 27.14
N ARG A 4 14.25 -15.00 25.86
CA ARG A 4 13.08 -14.78 25.01
C ARG A 4 12.16 -16.01 24.87
N SER A 5 12.72 -17.21 24.73
CA SER A 5 11.91 -18.41 24.46
C SER A 5 11.10 -18.93 25.66
N LEU A 6 11.30 -18.37 26.86
CA LEU A 6 10.58 -18.78 28.06
C LEU A 6 9.48 -17.79 28.47
N LEU A 7 9.61 -16.51 28.13
CA LEU A 7 8.53 -15.55 28.29
C LEU A 7 7.39 -15.87 27.32
N ASP A 8 7.70 -16.26 26.08
CA ASP A 8 6.71 -16.72 25.09
C ASP A 8 5.90 -17.94 25.59
N LEU A 9 6.56 -18.83 26.34
CA LEU A 9 5.95 -20.02 26.97
C LEU A 9 5.07 -19.67 28.19
N CYS A 10 5.29 -18.50 28.81
CA CYS A 10 4.48 -17.97 29.89
C CYS A 10 3.33 -17.09 29.36
N THR A 11 3.51 -16.36 28.25
CA THR A 11 2.49 -15.52 27.60
C THR A 11 1.36 -16.34 26.97
N GLU A 12 1.65 -17.46 26.30
CA GLU A 12 0.59 -18.35 25.80
C GLU A 12 -0.30 -18.89 26.93
N ARG A 13 0.28 -19.23 28.08
CA ARG A 13 -0.47 -19.67 29.27
C ARG A 13 -1.20 -18.55 30.01
N THR A 14 -0.78 -17.29 29.86
CA THR A 14 -1.39 -16.15 30.56
C THR A 14 -2.48 -15.47 29.74
N ALA A 15 -2.45 -15.54 28.40
CA ALA A 15 -3.56 -15.14 27.55
C ALA A 15 -4.85 -15.95 27.87
N ASP A 16 -4.72 -17.25 28.12
CA ASP A 16 -5.83 -18.12 28.55
C ASP A 16 -6.38 -17.77 29.94
N LEU A 17 -5.56 -17.19 30.83
CA LEU A 17 -5.97 -16.84 32.21
C LEU A 17 -6.62 -15.45 32.30
N LEU A 18 -6.26 -14.52 31.41
CA LEU A 18 -6.87 -13.19 31.30
C LEU A 18 -8.34 -13.24 30.84
N LEU A 19 -8.69 -14.21 29.99
CA LEU A 19 -10.07 -14.49 29.57
C LEU A 19 -10.97 -14.99 30.72
N ILE A 20 -10.40 -15.37 31.87
CA ILE A 20 -11.11 -15.95 33.02
C ILE A 20 -11.13 -15.00 34.23
N GLY A 21 -10.59 -13.78 34.12
CA GLY A 21 -10.59 -12.79 35.21
C GLY A 21 -9.76 -13.19 36.44
N ILE A 22 -8.80 -14.10 36.26
CA ILE A 22 -7.89 -14.54 37.33
C ILE A 22 -6.71 -13.57 37.37
N THR A 23 -6.49 -12.94 38.53
CA THR A 23 -5.30 -12.12 38.79
C THR A 23 -4.07 -13.01 38.73
N ILE A 24 -3.17 -12.77 37.77
CA ILE A 24 -1.93 -13.55 37.60
C ILE A 24 -1.07 -13.39 38.86
N PRO A 25 -0.50 -14.47 39.42
CA PRO A 25 0.37 -14.36 40.59
C PRO A 25 1.63 -13.55 40.25
N LYS A 26 1.93 -12.57 41.11
CA LYS A 26 3.17 -11.76 41.05
C LYS A 26 4.39 -12.67 41.00
N ILE A 27 5.12 -12.64 39.87
CA ILE A 27 6.34 -13.42 39.66
C ILE A 27 7.52 -12.70 40.33
N ASP A 28 8.28 -13.42 41.17
CA ASP A 28 9.52 -12.94 41.81
C ASP A 28 10.73 -13.21 40.89
N LEU A 29 11.33 -12.16 40.34
CA LEU A 29 12.48 -12.22 39.44
C LEU A 29 13.67 -12.93 40.07
N GLY A 30 13.90 -12.77 41.38
CA GLY A 30 15.00 -13.44 42.07
C GLY A 30 14.83 -14.96 41.99
N VAL A 31 13.62 -15.44 42.30
CA VAL A 31 13.29 -16.88 42.24
C VAL A 31 13.39 -17.42 40.82
N VAL A 32 12.91 -16.67 39.82
CA VAL A 32 13.03 -17.06 38.41
C VAL A 32 14.50 -17.16 37.99
N LEU A 33 15.31 -16.16 38.31
CA LEU A 33 16.74 -16.18 37.97
C LEU A 33 17.51 -17.29 38.71
N GLU A 34 17.16 -17.59 39.96
CA GLU A 34 17.71 -18.73 40.71
C GLU A 34 17.47 -20.07 40.02
N GLN A 35 16.26 -20.26 39.49
CA GLN A 35 15.85 -21.50 38.83
C GLN A 35 16.44 -21.63 37.42
N LEU A 36 16.59 -20.52 36.70
CA LEU A 36 17.05 -20.53 35.32
C LEU A 36 18.57 -20.53 35.18
N ILE A 37 19.30 -19.98 36.15
CA ILE A 37 20.75 -19.79 36.04
C ILE A 37 21.49 -20.67 37.04
N HIS A 38 22.20 -21.67 36.48
CA HIS A 38 23.08 -22.54 37.22
C HIS A 38 24.12 -21.73 38.03
N PRO A 39 24.39 -22.08 39.31
CA PRO A 39 25.33 -21.35 40.17
C PRO A 39 26.68 -21.00 39.52
N ASP A 40 27.29 -21.97 38.82
CA ASP A 40 28.59 -21.79 38.14
C ASP A 40 28.58 -20.79 36.97
N SER A 41 27.40 -20.41 36.50
CA SER A 41 27.22 -19.46 35.38
C SER A 41 26.87 -18.05 35.86
N ARG A 42 26.63 -17.86 37.16
CA ARG A 42 26.14 -16.57 37.70
C ARG A 42 27.14 -15.43 37.53
N GLU A 43 28.44 -15.68 37.70
CA GLU A 43 29.49 -14.67 37.50
C GLU A 43 29.68 -14.28 36.02
N LYS A 44 29.24 -15.14 35.10
CA LYS A 44 29.34 -14.93 33.65
C LYS A 44 28.21 -14.06 33.11
N LEU A 45 27.11 -13.90 33.84
CA LEU A 45 26.01 -13.03 33.43
C LEU A 45 26.46 -11.56 33.50
N LYS A 46 26.52 -10.90 32.33
CA LYS A 46 26.93 -9.49 32.21
C LYS A 46 25.79 -8.54 31.86
N HIS A 47 24.72 -9.05 31.27
CA HIS A 47 23.62 -8.25 30.73
C HIS A 47 22.29 -8.82 31.24
N LEU A 48 21.46 -7.94 31.83
CA LEU A 48 20.09 -8.21 32.24
C LEU A 48 19.15 -7.21 31.55
N GLN A 49 18.20 -7.73 30.77
CA GLN A 49 17.18 -6.93 30.08
C GLN A 49 15.80 -7.31 30.62
N LEU A 50 15.00 -6.30 30.95
CA LEU A 50 13.66 -6.40 31.51
C LEU A 50 12.70 -5.52 30.67
N TYR A 51 11.66 -6.12 30.10
CA TYR A 51 10.69 -5.45 29.22
C TYR A 51 9.27 -5.80 29.65
N GLU A 52 8.40 -4.79 29.79
CA GLU A 52 6.93 -4.94 29.86
C GLU A 52 6.47 -6.13 30.72
N THR A 53 6.86 -6.15 32.00
CA THR A 53 6.50 -7.25 32.90
C THR A 53 5.69 -6.75 34.09
N GLU A 54 4.68 -7.52 34.51
CA GLU A 54 3.97 -7.35 35.80
C GLU A 54 4.87 -7.72 37.02
N VAL A 55 6.19 -7.68 36.85
CA VAL A 55 7.22 -8.08 37.82
C VAL A 55 7.50 -6.95 38.84
N CYS A 56 6.62 -5.95 38.95
CA CYS A 56 6.72 -4.81 39.89
C CYS A 56 7.05 -5.21 41.34
N SER A 57 6.77 -6.46 41.75
CA SER A 57 7.13 -6.96 43.09
C SER A 57 8.62 -7.24 43.30
N SER A 58 9.39 -7.50 42.24
CA SER A 58 10.75 -8.05 42.31
C SER A 58 11.87 -7.02 42.36
N ILE A 59 11.59 -5.79 41.93
CA ILE A 59 12.59 -4.69 41.99
C ILE A 59 12.94 -4.36 43.46
N ARG A 60 12.05 -4.68 44.40
CA ARG A 60 12.32 -4.54 45.84
C ARG A 60 13.49 -5.41 46.33
N ARG A 61 13.91 -6.41 45.55
CA ARG A 61 14.98 -7.37 45.86
C ARG A 61 16.23 -7.22 44.98
N MET A 62 16.44 -6.06 44.35
CA MET A 62 17.63 -5.81 43.51
C MET A 62 18.97 -6.11 44.22
N GLY A 63 19.05 -5.92 45.55
CA GLY A 63 20.23 -6.31 46.32
C GLY A 63 20.52 -7.81 46.33
N GLN A 64 19.49 -8.66 46.41
CA GLN A 64 19.67 -10.11 46.33
C GLN A 64 20.13 -10.52 44.92
N ILE A 65 19.56 -9.88 43.89
CA ILE A 65 19.95 -10.14 42.50
C ILE A 65 21.42 -9.72 42.27
N SER A 66 21.87 -8.60 42.85
CA SER A 66 23.27 -8.18 42.69
C SER A 66 24.25 -9.08 43.44
N GLU A 67 23.88 -9.60 44.60
CA GLU A 67 24.67 -10.60 45.34
C GLU A 67 24.76 -11.92 44.57
N MET A 68 23.66 -12.35 43.94
CA MET A 68 23.65 -13.56 43.14
C MET A 68 24.41 -13.42 41.83
N PHE A 69 24.33 -12.26 41.18
CA PHE A 69 24.90 -11.98 39.86
C PHE A 69 25.86 -10.79 39.92
N PRO A 70 26.99 -10.91 40.63
CA PRO A 70 27.93 -9.79 40.83
C PRO A 70 28.62 -9.37 39.52
N GLY A 71 28.50 -10.20 38.47
CA GLY A 71 29.07 -9.95 37.16
C GLY A 71 28.32 -8.93 36.31
N ILE A 72 27.09 -8.55 36.65
CA ILE A 72 26.24 -7.70 35.79
C ILE A 72 26.87 -6.31 35.59
N LYS A 73 26.96 -5.89 34.33
CA LYS A 73 27.52 -4.60 33.88
C LYS A 73 26.53 -3.76 33.08
N ILE A 74 25.51 -4.40 32.52
CA ILE A 74 24.48 -3.80 31.66
C ILE A 74 23.12 -4.17 32.22
N ILE A 75 22.31 -3.16 32.53
CA ILE A 75 20.90 -3.32 32.88
C ILE A 75 20.06 -2.48 31.92
N GLU A 76 19.10 -3.12 31.27
CA GLU A 76 18.11 -2.46 30.43
C GLU A 76 16.71 -2.69 31.00
N ILE A 77 16.01 -1.60 31.33
CA ILE A 77 14.65 -1.63 31.84
C ILE A 77 13.79 -0.75 30.95
N THR A 78 12.77 -1.32 30.33
CA THR A 78 11.88 -0.62 29.40
C THR A 78 10.42 -0.86 29.75
N LYS A 79 9.60 0.20 29.75
CA LYS A 79 8.16 0.16 30.05
C LYS A 79 7.82 -0.51 31.40
N LEU A 80 8.58 -0.17 32.45
CA LEU A 80 8.36 -0.67 33.80
C LEU A 80 8.10 0.50 34.75
N GLU A 81 7.14 0.36 35.66
CA GLU A 81 6.93 1.38 36.70
C GLU A 81 8.00 1.24 37.80
N LEU A 82 9.11 1.98 37.63
CA LEU A 82 10.18 2.02 38.61
C LEU A 82 9.95 3.16 39.63
N GLY A 83 9.36 2.83 40.77
CA GLY A 83 9.25 3.79 41.88
C GLY A 83 10.61 4.22 42.44
N GLN A 84 10.69 5.44 43.00
CA GLN A 84 11.94 6.06 43.46
C GLN A 84 12.83 5.17 44.34
N ARG A 85 12.25 4.53 45.37
CA ARG A 85 13.00 3.64 46.28
C ARG A 85 13.58 2.43 45.54
N ALA A 86 12.87 1.94 44.53
CA ALA A 86 13.30 0.79 43.75
C ALA A 86 14.48 1.16 42.83
N PHE A 87 14.45 2.37 42.26
CA PHE A 87 15.56 2.95 41.51
C PHE A 87 16.80 3.16 42.39
N GLU A 88 16.65 3.78 43.57
CA GLU A 88 17.74 3.97 44.52
C GLU A 88 18.39 2.64 44.94
N ASN A 89 17.56 1.63 45.25
CA ASN A 89 18.03 0.30 45.58
C ASN A 89 18.81 -0.33 44.42
N LEU A 90 18.37 -0.18 43.18
CA LEU A 90 19.10 -0.64 42.00
C LEU A 90 20.48 0.02 41.92
N CYS A 91 20.53 1.35 42.02
CA CYS A 91 21.77 2.11 41.94
C CYS A 91 22.77 1.73 43.05
N PHE A 92 22.28 1.51 44.27
CA PHE A 92 23.10 1.07 45.40
C PHE A 92 23.59 -0.37 45.25
N SER A 93 22.76 -1.25 44.69
CA SER A 93 23.05 -2.68 44.58
C SER A 93 24.04 -3.01 43.47
N PHE A 94 24.06 -2.22 42.39
CA PHE A 94 24.86 -2.49 41.18
C PHE A 94 25.89 -1.38 40.89
N THR A 95 26.71 -1.00 41.88
CA THR A 95 27.76 0.04 41.74
C THR A 95 28.79 -0.23 40.63
N GLY A 96 28.87 -1.49 40.16
CA GLY A 96 29.73 -1.92 39.06
C GLY A 96 29.16 -1.71 37.65
N LEU A 97 27.94 -1.15 37.50
CA LEU A 97 27.34 -0.92 36.18
C LEU A 97 28.15 0.05 35.33
N THR A 98 28.13 -0.24 34.03
CA THR A 98 28.70 0.60 32.97
C THR A 98 27.61 1.11 32.02
N HIS A 99 26.49 0.38 31.92
CA HIS A 99 25.38 0.71 31.03
C HIS A 99 24.06 0.57 31.78
N LEU A 100 23.21 1.60 31.71
CA LEU A 100 21.88 1.61 32.29
C LEU A 100 20.88 2.25 31.31
N THR A 101 19.81 1.52 31.02
CA THR A 101 18.67 2.01 30.23
C THR A 101 17.40 1.99 31.09
N LEU A 102 16.68 3.10 31.09
CA LEU A 102 15.45 3.34 31.86
C LEU A 102 14.35 3.93 30.95
N ASP A 103 14.28 3.43 29.72
CA ASP A 103 13.41 3.98 28.68
C ASP A 103 11.93 3.74 28.97
N GLU A 104 11.08 4.73 28.77
CA GLU A 104 9.62 4.67 28.99
C GLU A 104 9.25 4.25 30.43
N ASN A 105 10.09 4.60 31.41
CA ASN A 105 9.78 4.41 32.83
C ASN A 105 9.19 5.71 33.43
N CYS A 106 8.29 5.59 34.40
CA CYS A 106 7.72 6.73 35.14
C CYS A 106 8.65 7.29 36.23
N ILE A 107 9.96 7.31 35.98
CA ILE A 107 10.94 7.84 36.95
C ILE A 107 10.82 9.37 36.97
N LYS A 108 10.63 9.89 38.18
CA LYS A 108 10.49 11.34 38.44
C LYS A 108 11.77 11.99 38.98
N SER A 109 12.75 11.19 39.41
CA SER A 109 14.01 11.68 39.97
C SER A 109 15.14 10.66 39.79
N LEU A 110 16.34 11.16 39.54
CA LEU A 110 17.60 10.42 39.46
C LEU A 110 18.36 10.38 40.79
N ASN A 111 17.73 10.74 41.91
CA ASN A 111 18.35 10.60 43.23
C ASN A 111 18.81 9.14 43.45
N GLY A 112 20.05 8.98 43.89
CA GLY A 112 20.73 7.69 44.03
C GLY A 112 21.60 7.31 42.82
N ILE A 113 21.42 7.92 41.64
CA ILE A 113 22.21 7.55 40.46
C ILE A 113 23.71 7.77 40.69
N GLY A 114 24.08 8.71 41.57
CA GLY A 114 25.47 8.97 41.93
C GLY A 114 26.23 7.79 42.53
N TYR A 115 25.56 6.69 42.94
CA TYR A 115 26.25 5.46 43.36
C TYR A 115 26.91 4.71 42.18
N LEU A 116 26.49 4.97 40.95
CA LEU A 116 26.97 4.31 39.73
C LEU A 116 28.22 4.99 39.15
N GLN A 117 29.28 5.09 39.94
CA GLN A 117 30.52 5.81 39.57
C GLN A 117 31.25 5.26 38.32
N ASN A 118 30.89 4.06 37.87
CA ASN A 118 31.43 3.42 36.67
C ASN A 118 30.53 3.54 35.43
N LEU A 119 29.41 4.27 35.53
CA LEU A 119 28.46 4.38 34.44
C LEU A 119 29.05 5.20 33.28
N GLU A 120 29.02 4.61 32.08
CA GLU A 120 29.53 5.19 30.83
C GLU A 120 28.38 5.49 29.85
N PHE A 121 27.28 4.74 29.95
CA PHE A 121 26.07 4.90 29.14
C PHE A 121 24.83 5.01 30.03
N LEU A 122 24.04 6.06 29.82
CA LEU A 122 22.74 6.24 30.44
C LEU A 122 21.70 6.62 29.38
N SER A 123 20.61 5.85 29.32
CA SER A 123 19.41 6.21 28.56
C SER A 123 18.22 6.32 29.49
N MET A 124 17.49 7.43 29.39
CA MET A 124 16.26 7.70 30.12
C MET A 124 15.20 8.25 29.16
N MET A 125 15.13 7.66 27.96
CA MET A 125 14.20 8.11 26.92
C MET A 125 12.77 8.10 27.45
N GLY A 126 12.05 9.20 27.29
CA GLY A 126 10.65 9.32 27.73
C GLY A 126 10.46 9.50 29.24
N ALA A 127 11.52 9.53 30.06
CA ALA A 127 11.41 9.90 31.47
C ALA A 127 10.98 11.37 31.62
N GLN A 128 10.28 11.70 32.71
CA GLN A 128 9.79 13.05 32.99
C GLN A 128 10.34 13.51 34.36
N LEU A 129 11.47 14.18 34.31
CA LEU A 129 12.15 14.75 35.47
C LEU A 129 11.64 16.18 35.70
N GLU A 130 10.94 16.38 36.82
CA GLU A 130 10.13 17.57 37.05
C GLU A 130 10.94 18.79 37.54
N THR A 131 12.17 18.61 38.07
CA THR A 131 12.98 19.72 38.63
C THR A 131 14.50 19.57 38.38
N ASP A 132 15.28 20.63 38.59
CA ASP A 132 16.74 20.56 38.49
C ASP A 132 17.34 19.69 39.63
N GLU A 133 16.76 19.68 40.83
CA GLU A 133 17.21 18.75 41.88
C GLU A 133 17.03 17.29 41.47
N SER A 134 15.97 16.99 40.72
CA SER A 134 15.67 15.63 40.28
C SER A 134 16.68 15.07 39.28
N ILE A 135 17.47 15.92 38.60
CA ILE A 135 18.51 15.49 37.65
C ILE A 135 19.93 15.72 38.15
N ARG A 136 20.12 16.60 39.15
CA ARG A 136 21.43 17.08 39.64
C ARG A 136 22.45 15.99 39.96
N GLU A 137 22.02 14.82 40.45
CA GLU A 137 22.95 13.73 40.75
C GLU A 137 23.63 13.12 39.52
N ILE A 138 23.11 13.33 38.31
CA ILE A 138 23.74 12.87 37.07
C ILE A 138 25.18 13.40 36.94
N PHE A 139 25.44 14.62 37.43
CA PHE A 139 26.77 15.24 37.36
C PHE A 139 27.80 14.58 38.28
N LYS A 140 27.38 13.66 39.17
CA LYS A 140 28.29 12.79 39.93
C LYS A 140 28.90 11.67 39.07
N LEU A 141 28.36 11.41 37.87
CA LEU A 141 28.79 10.34 36.96
C LEU A 141 29.96 10.80 36.08
N LYS A 142 31.16 10.88 36.65
CA LYS A 142 32.32 11.46 35.95
C LYS A 142 32.86 10.64 34.77
N LYS A 143 32.40 9.40 34.59
CA LYS A 143 32.75 8.53 33.43
C LYS A 143 31.67 8.49 32.36
N LEU A 144 30.57 9.24 32.51
CA LEU A 144 29.46 9.17 31.56
C LEU A 144 29.88 9.75 30.20
N CYS A 145 29.87 8.90 29.18
CA CYS A 145 30.27 9.22 27.82
C CYS A 145 29.07 9.40 26.90
N VAL A 146 27.97 8.69 27.16
CA VAL A 146 26.74 8.72 26.37
C VAL A 146 25.55 9.00 27.28
N LEU A 147 24.81 10.06 26.95
CA LEU A 147 23.57 10.41 27.63
C LEU A 147 22.45 10.53 26.60
N ASP A 148 21.39 9.75 26.81
CA ASP A 148 20.12 9.91 26.10
C ASP A 148 19.03 10.35 27.06
N MET A 149 18.54 11.56 26.82
CA MET A 149 17.47 12.21 27.58
C MET A 149 16.34 12.67 26.65
N SER A 150 16.20 11.99 25.52
CA SER A 150 15.18 12.26 24.53
C SER A 150 13.77 12.05 25.09
N GLY A 151 12.81 12.84 24.58
CA GLY A 151 11.39 12.59 24.84
C GLY A 151 10.90 11.33 24.13
N PHE A 152 9.73 10.83 24.54
CA PHE A 152 9.07 9.73 23.84
C PHE A 152 8.36 10.19 22.55
N SER A 153 7.84 11.42 22.55
CA SER A 153 7.08 12.00 21.44
C SER A 153 7.28 13.52 21.37
N GLU A 154 6.79 14.16 20.31
CA GLU A 154 6.87 15.61 20.03
C GLU A 154 6.30 16.54 21.12
N ARG A 155 5.65 16.01 22.16
CA ARG A 155 5.02 16.82 23.22
C ARG A 155 6.02 17.61 24.09
N GLY A 156 7.31 17.53 23.80
CA GLY A 156 8.37 18.22 24.52
C GLY A 156 8.67 17.55 25.85
N CYS A 157 9.94 17.21 26.08
CA CYS A 157 10.42 16.72 27.35
C CYS A 157 11.03 17.88 28.19
N PRO A 158 10.70 18.00 29.50
CA PRO A 158 11.25 19.06 30.35
C PRO A 158 12.71 18.81 30.76
N ASN A 159 13.21 17.58 30.58
CA ASN A 159 14.50 17.13 31.15
C ASN A 159 15.66 18.04 30.76
N LEU A 160 15.71 18.52 29.50
CA LEU A 160 16.80 19.39 29.04
C LEU A 160 16.82 20.73 29.77
N SER A 161 15.65 21.30 30.08
CA SER A 161 15.58 22.57 30.81
C SER A 161 16.14 22.44 32.23
N SER A 162 15.77 21.36 32.94
CA SER A 162 16.30 21.01 34.26
C SER A 162 17.81 20.71 34.22
N TYR A 163 18.28 20.02 33.18
CA TYR A 163 19.71 19.73 32.97
C TYR A 163 20.53 21.02 32.84
N LEU A 164 20.08 21.93 31.97
CA LEU A 164 20.77 23.21 31.74
C LEU A 164 20.74 24.11 32.98
N ALA A 165 19.66 24.08 33.76
CA ALA A 165 19.52 24.87 34.99
C ALA A 165 20.54 24.49 36.08
N CYS A 166 21.05 23.26 36.06
CA CYS A 166 22.07 22.81 37.02
C CYS A 166 23.41 23.54 36.85
N ASN A 167 23.69 24.07 35.66
CA ASN A 167 24.94 24.77 35.32
C ASN A 167 26.22 23.98 35.71
N ASP A 168 26.19 22.66 35.47
CA ASP A 168 27.30 21.75 35.70
C ASP A 168 27.62 21.00 34.39
N SER A 169 28.68 20.19 34.38
CA SER A 169 29.20 19.53 33.19
C SER A 169 29.51 18.06 33.42
N LEU A 170 29.32 17.27 32.37
CA LEU A 170 29.79 15.90 32.27
C LEU A 170 31.10 15.87 31.49
N PRO A 171 32.27 15.72 32.14
CA PRO A 171 33.57 15.99 31.54
C PRO A 171 33.95 14.99 30.44
N GLU A 172 33.39 13.77 30.48
CA GLU A 172 33.64 12.70 29.50
C GLU A 172 32.54 12.56 28.45
N LEU A 173 31.51 13.43 28.47
CA LEU A 173 30.37 13.31 27.57
C LEU A 173 30.79 13.55 26.11
N THR A 174 30.57 12.53 25.27
CA THR A 174 30.89 12.55 23.84
C THR A 174 29.63 12.53 22.97
N CYS A 175 28.57 11.86 23.43
CA CYS A 175 27.31 11.73 22.72
C CYS A 175 26.15 12.20 23.61
N LEU A 176 25.30 13.08 23.05
CA LEU A 176 24.10 13.56 23.72
C LEU A 176 22.88 13.48 22.79
N ASP A 177 21.86 12.72 23.20
CA ASP A 177 20.58 12.69 22.51
C ASP A 177 19.53 13.49 23.29
N ILE A 178 19.10 14.61 22.70
CA ILE A 178 18.06 15.49 23.23
C ILE A 178 16.86 15.56 22.30
N SER A 179 16.67 14.55 21.45
CA SER A 179 15.52 14.49 20.54
C SER A 179 14.20 14.73 21.29
N PHE A 180 13.26 15.43 20.68
CA PHE A 180 11.96 15.77 21.30
C PHE A 180 12.05 16.61 22.60
N ASN A 181 13.14 17.34 22.82
CA ASN A 181 13.21 18.39 23.84
C ASN A 181 13.03 19.78 23.20
N ASN A 182 12.65 20.76 24.02
CA ASN A 182 12.66 22.15 23.61
C ASN A 182 14.05 22.76 23.84
N ILE A 183 14.66 23.31 22.79
CA ILE A 183 15.99 23.93 22.84
C ILE A 183 16.05 25.14 21.91
N THR A 184 16.71 26.20 22.37
CA THR A 184 17.04 27.39 21.56
C THR A 184 18.51 27.38 21.13
N GLU A 185 18.87 28.12 20.09
CA GLU A 185 20.26 28.22 19.64
C GLU A 185 21.22 28.68 20.74
N LEU A 186 20.80 29.63 21.59
CA LEU A 186 21.60 30.10 22.72
C LEU A 186 21.87 28.98 23.73
N GLN A 187 20.85 28.17 24.05
CA GLN A 187 21.01 27.02 24.93
C GLN A 187 21.92 25.95 24.32
N LEU A 188 21.82 25.71 23.02
CA LEU A 188 22.73 24.82 22.30
C LEU A 188 24.18 25.32 22.41
N GLN A 189 24.44 26.61 22.16
CA GLN A 189 25.77 27.19 22.29
C GLN A 189 26.35 27.04 23.70
N LEU A 190 25.55 27.31 24.74
CA LEU A 190 25.94 27.11 26.14
C LEU A 190 26.25 25.64 26.45
N LEU A 191 25.41 24.73 25.96
CA LEU A 191 25.61 23.29 26.12
C LEU A 191 26.93 22.83 25.50
N LEU A 192 27.19 23.25 24.26
CA LEU A 192 28.41 22.95 23.54
C LEU A 192 29.65 23.57 24.22
N ALA A 193 29.53 24.76 24.79
CA ALA A 193 30.62 25.40 25.53
C ALA A 193 30.95 24.63 26.83
N ASN A 194 29.92 24.13 27.53
CA ASN A 194 30.07 23.41 28.79
C ASN A 194 30.55 21.95 28.62
N HIS A 195 30.42 21.37 27.41
CA HIS A 195 30.81 19.98 27.13
C HIS A 195 31.88 19.92 26.03
N PRO A 196 33.16 20.15 26.37
CA PRO A 196 34.22 20.27 25.37
C PRO A 196 34.49 18.98 24.57
N LYS A 197 34.25 17.80 25.16
CA LYS A 197 34.44 16.49 24.52
C LYS A 197 33.24 16.03 23.67
N LEU A 198 32.14 16.77 23.69
CA LEU A 198 30.95 16.41 22.92
C LEU A 198 31.27 16.47 21.43
N ASN A 199 31.08 15.34 20.75
CA ASN A 199 31.34 15.17 19.33
C ASN A 199 30.10 14.70 18.55
N MET A 200 29.02 14.32 19.24
CA MET A 200 27.73 14.04 18.61
C MET A 200 26.58 14.58 19.45
N ILE A 201 25.63 15.23 18.77
CA ILE A 201 24.37 15.66 19.37
C ILE A 201 23.19 15.37 18.43
N SER A 202 22.09 14.84 18.96
CA SER A 202 20.85 14.68 18.20
C SER A 202 19.82 15.75 18.51
N LEU A 203 19.28 16.35 17.44
CA LEU A 203 18.29 17.44 17.50
C LEU A 203 16.94 17.05 16.85
N ILE A 204 16.70 15.77 16.60
CA ILE A 204 15.51 15.28 15.91
C ILE A 204 14.23 15.64 16.70
N GLY A 205 13.22 16.19 16.03
CA GLY A 205 11.96 16.59 16.67
C GLY A 205 12.13 17.73 17.69
N THR A 206 13.21 18.51 17.59
CA THR A 206 13.40 19.75 18.35
C THR A 206 13.15 20.96 17.43
N PRO A 207 12.94 22.18 17.96
CA PRO A 207 12.86 23.38 17.12
C PRO A 207 14.11 23.64 16.24
N LEU A 208 15.24 23.00 16.57
CA LEU A 208 16.50 23.10 15.84
C LEU A 208 16.76 21.89 14.92
N GLU A 209 15.77 21.04 14.67
CA GLU A 209 15.96 19.85 13.81
C GLU A 209 16.33 20.19 12.36
N ASN A 210 16.03 21.41 11.90
CA ASN A 210 16.41 21.92 10.57
C ASN A 210 17.67 22.78 10.61
N LEU A 211 18.44 22.76 11.70
CA LEU A 211 19.68 23.52 11.81
C LEU A 211 20.75 22.90 10.91
N ALA A 212 21.41 23.73 10.11
CA ALA A 212 22.57 23.33 9.33
C ALA A 212 23.75 22.93 10.25
N PRO A 213 24.62 22.00 9.83
CA PRO A 213 25.83 21.67 10.58
C PRO A 213 26.66 22.92 10.92
N ILE A 214 27.20 22.97 12.14
CA ILE A 214 28.04 24.08 12.58
C ILE A 214 29.48 23.85 12.11
N ASP A 215 29.90 24.55 11.06
CA ASP A 215 31.20 24.39 10.37
C ASP A 215 32.45 24.50 11.27
N ASN A 216 32.34 25.14 12.44
CA ASN A 216 33.49 25.49 13.29
C ASN A 216 33.87 24.44 14.34
N ARG A 217 33.21 23.27 14.38
CA ARG A 217 33.50 22.23 15.37
C ARG A 217 33.32 20.84 14.76
N GLN A 218 34.19 19.89 15.12
CA GLN A 218 34.04 18.47 14.76
C GLN A 218 32.90 17.82 15.56
N ILE A 219 31.69 18.37 15.47
CA ILE A 219 30.48 17.83 16.10
C ILE A 219 29.56 17.32 15.01
N GLU A 220 29.26 16.04 15.05
CA GLU A 220 28.20 15.42 14.26
C GLU A 220 26.85 15.82 14.83
N MET A 221 26.05 16.52 14.03
CA MET A 221 24.70 16.93 14.41
C MET A 221 23.69 16.06 13.67
N LEU A 222 22.94 15.23 14.40
CA LEU A 222 21.86 14.45 13.80
C LEU A 222 20.63 15.36 13.67
N THR A 223 20.42 15.84 12.45
CA THR A 223 19.35 16.79 12.05
C THR A 223 18.61 16.25 10.82
N VAL A 224 17.59 16.99 10.37
CA VAL A 224 16.84 16.73 9.14
C VAL A 224 16.95 17.87 8.12
N PHE A 225 18.01 18.68 8.21
CA PHE A 225 18.26 19.85 7.36
C PHE A 225 18.23 19.55 5.85
N ASP A 226 18.84 18.44 5.46
CA ASP A 226 18.85 17.94 4.09
C ASP A 226 18.80 16.40 4.06
N LEU A 227 18.83 15.82 2.85
CA LEU A 227 18.66 14.39 2.67
C LEU A 227 19.87 13.59 3.20
N GLU A 228 21.08 14.14 3.12
CA GLU A 228 22.29 13.53 3.68
C GLU A 228 22.21 13.49 5.22
N SER A 229 21.77 14.58 5.82
CA SER A 229 21.52 14.69 7.27
C SER A 229 20.46 13.69 7.72
N CYS A 230 19.33 13.62 6.98
CA CYS A 230 18.29 12.63 7.25
C CYS A 230 18.82 11.20 7.17
N LEU A 231 19.62 10.86 6.15
CA LEU A 231 20.19 9.53 5.97
C LEU A 231 21.13 9.15 7.11
N THR A 232 21.96 10.10 7.55
CA THR A 232 22.86 9.93 8.68
C THR A 232 22.06 9.65 9.96
N ALA A 233 21.05 10.46 10.25
CA ALA A 233 20.16 10.27 11.39
C ALA A 233 19.39 8.93 11.31
N PHE A 234 18.86 8.57 10.14
CA PHE A 234 18.09 7.33 9.97
C PHE A 234 18.95 6.09 10.22
N LYS A 235 20.20 6.09 9.73
CA LYS A 235 21.17 5.00 9.97
C LYS A 235 21.64 4.94 11.41
N HIS A 236 21.64 6.06 12.13
CA HIS A 236 21.96 6.09 13.55
C HIS A 236 20.88 5.33 14.37
N TYR A 237 19.60 5.55 14.07
CA TYR A 237 18.48 4.98 14.84
C TYR A 237 18.00 3.60 14.37
N LYS A 238 18.92 2.66 14.11
CA LYS A 238 18.56 1.30 13.62
C LYS A 238 17.88 0.39 14.65
N LYS A 239 17.97 0.69 15.96
CA LYS A 239 17.42 -0.18 17.02
C LYS A 239 15.87 -0.15 17.03
N PRO A 240 15.19 -1.29 17.33
CA PRO A 240 13.74 -1.40 17.26
C PRO A 240 12.98 -0.45 18.21
N ASN A 241 13.56 -0.12 19.36
CA ASN A 241 12.95 0.81 20.34
C ASN A 241 13.04 2.29 19.95
N ARG A 242 13.48 2.64 18.72
CA ARG A 242 13.67 4.03 18.25
C ARG A 242 12.73 4.43 17.12
N PHE A 243 11.59 3.73 16.99
CA PHE A 243 10.64 3.92 15.89
C PHE A 243 10.10 5.35 15.76
N ASN A 244 9.81 6.04 16.88
CA ASN A 244 9.33 7.44 16.83
C ASN A 244 10.34 8.37 16.14
N LYS A 245 11.64 8.24 16.43
CA LYS A 245 12.67 9.06 15.78
C LYS A 245 12.77 8.74 14.29
N ARG A 246 12.75 7.45 13.94
CA ARG A 246 12.75 7.02 12.53
C ARG A 246 11.54 7.55 11.77
N LYS A 247 10.35 7.52 12.37
CA LYS A 247 9.11 8.07 11.80
C LYS A 247 9.27 9.54 11.43
N ILE A 248 9.74 10.38 12.36
CA ILE A 248 10.00 11.80 12.08
C ILE A 248 11.04 12.00 10.99
N ILE A 249 12.12 11.22 11.01
CA ILE A 249 13.14 11.30 9.98
C ILE A 249 12.58 10.92 8.61
N LEU A 250 11.72 9.91 8.49
CA LEU A 250 11.07 9.54 7.23
C LEU A 250 10.12 10.64 6.74
N ILE A 251 9.33 11.25 7.64
CA ILE A 251 8.48 12.40 7.32
C ILE A 251 9.32 13.55 6.75
N ALA A 252 10.46 13.85 7.39
CA ALA A 252 11.36 14.89 6.93
C ALA A 252 12.05 14.52 5.60
N MET A 253 12.48 13.27 5.42
CA MET A 253 13.02 12.76 4.15
C MET A 253 12.04 13.01 3.01
N ARG A 254 10.78 12.62 3.19
CA ARG A 254 9.70 12.85 2.20
C ARG A 254 9.59 14.34 1.86
N ALA A 255 9.55 15.21 2.87
CA ALA A 255 9.45 16.65 2.67
C ALA A 255 10.65 17.22 1.89
N VAL A 256 11.88 16.82 2.25
CA VAL A 256 13.12 17.27 1.59
C VAL A 256 13.20 16.77 0.15
N ILE A 257 12.82 15.51 -0.11
CA ILE A 257 12.81 14.91 -1.45
C ILE A 257 11.81 15.63 -2.36
N ARG A 258 10.65 16.01 -1.82
CA ARG A 258 9.60 16.72 -2.55
C ARG A 258 9.97 18.18 -2.83
N GLN A 259 10.45 18.92 -1.83
CA GLN A 259 10.76 20.35 -1.96
C GLN A 259 11.94 20.62 -2.89
N LYS A 260 12.99 19.79 -2.84
CA LYS A 260 14.22 19.97 -3.63
C LYS A 260 14.29 19.00 -4.81
N TYR A 261 13.16 18.82 -5.51
CA TYR A 261 12.98 17.65 -6.39
C TYR A 261 14.10 17.47 -7.43
N LYS A 262 14.57 18.56 -8.04
CA LYS A 262 15.55 18.58 -9.13
C LYS A 262 17.01 18.74 -8.67
N GLU A 263 17.24 19.00 -7.38
CA GLU A 263 18.56 19.39 -6.85
C GLU A 263 19.33 18.19 -6.28
N HIS A 264 18.63 17.10 -5.95
CA HIS A 264 19.23 15.91 -5.37
C HIS A 264 20.12 15.17 -6.36
N LYS A 265 21.33 14.84 -5.94
CA LYS A 265 22.23 13.96 -6.70
C LYS A 265 21.65 12.55 -6.72
N ALA A 266 21.72 11.90 -7.89
CA ALA A 266 21.25 10.52 -8.05
C ALA A 266 21.87 9.56 -7.01
N SER A 267 23.15 9.72 -6.69
CA SER A 267 23.84 8.89 -5.69
C SER A 267 23.17 8.92 -4.31
N ILE A 268 22.70 10.08 -3.86
CA ILE A 268 22.03 10.25 -2.56
C ILE A 268 20.63 9.62 -2.62
N LEU A 269 19.94 9.74 -3.75
CA LEU A 269 18.63 9.10 -3.94
C LEU A 269 18.74 7.57 -3.94
N HIS A 270 19.77 7.00 -4.56
CA HIS A 270 20.08 5.56 -4.45
C HIS A 270 20.39 5.16 -3.01
N GLU A 271 21.18 5.95 -2.30
CA GLU A 271 21.49 5.69 -0.91
C GLU A 271 20.24 5.73 -0.02
N CYS A 272 19.35 6.71 -0.26
CA CYS A 272 18.06 6.82 0.41
C CYS A 272 17.17 5.62 0.13
N PHE A 273 17.03 5.23 -1.13
CA PHE A 273 16.29 4.04 -1.53
C PHE A 273 16.79 2.79 -0.79
N ASN A 274 18.11 2.55 -0.79
CA ASN A 274 18.71 1.40 -0.12
C ASN A 274 18.60 1.46 1.42
N ALA A 275 18.59 2.66 1.99
CA ALA A 275 18.43 2.83 3.44
C ALA A 275 16.98 2.60 3.90
N VAL A 276 15.98 3.01 3.10
CA VAL A 276 14.54 2.91 3.43
C VAL A 276 13.96 1.53 3.16
N ILE A 277 14.55 0.75 2.24
CA ILE A 277 14.19 -0.66 1.99
C ILE A 277 15.21 -1.65 2.63
N PRO A 278 15.56 -1.58 3.93
CA PRO A 278 16.50 -2.55 4.49
C PRO A 278 15.82 -3.93 4.62
N GLU A 279 16.64 -5.00 4.57
CA GLU A 279 16.26 -6.42 4.58
C GLU A 279 14.97 -6.66 5.39
N VAL A 280 13.91 -7.03 4.66
CA VAL A 280 12.51 -7.20 5.08
C VAL A 280 12.32 -8.13 6.30
N GLU A 281 13.39 -8.68 6.86
CA GLU A 281 13.38 -9.83 7.75
C GLU A 281 13.67 -9.54 9.23
N THR A 282 14.04 -8.31 9.65
CA THR A 282 14.63 -8.15 11.01
C THR A 282 14.00 -7.13 11.97
N VAL A 283 12.77 -6.62 11.79
CA VAL A 283 12.26 -5.59 12.73
C VAL A 283 10.85 -5.86 13.23
N GLU A 284 10.76 -6.44 14.43
CA GLU A 284 9.60 -6.23 15.32
C GLU A 284 9.30 -4.73 15.40
N HIS A 285 8.03 -4.33 15.32
CA HIS A 285 7.55 -2.93 15.30
C HIS A 285 7.67 -2.20 13.94
N TRP A 286 7.98 -2.92 12.84
CA TRP A 286 7.95 -2.37 11.47
C TRP A 286 6.58 -1.78 11.10
N GLU A 287 5.49 -2.37 11.60
CA GLU A 287 4.11 -1.91 11.43
C GLU A 287 3.89 -0.42 11.74
N HIS A 288 4.66 0.18 12.66
CA HIS A 288 4.47 1.58 13.07
C HIS A 288 5.12 2.62 12.14
N ILE A 289 5.95 2.21 11.18
CA ILE A 289 6.69 3.13 10.29
C ILE A 289 6.50 2.83 8.79
N GLN A 290 5.65 1.84 8.44
CA GLN A 290 5.47 1.40 7.06
C GLN A 290 4.91 2.52 6.17
N GLY A 291 3.90 3.23 6.66
CA GLY A 291 3.26 4.31 5.92
C GLY A 291 4.25 5.41 5.52
N GLU A 292 5.09 5.85 6.46
CA GLU A 292 6.10 6.87 6.21
C GLU A 292 7.21 6.37 5.28
N ALA A 293 7.59 5.09 5.37
CA ALA A 293 8.56 4.49 4.46
C ALA A 293 8.00 4.43 3.03
N VAL A 294 6.75 4.00 2.85
CA VAL A 294 6.05 3.99 1.57
C VAL A 294 5.96 5.41 0.98
N ASP A 295 5.64 6.40 1.81
CA ASP A 295 5.58 7.80 1.40
C ASP A 295 6.93 8.31 0.84
N VAL A 296 8.05 7.95 1.49
CA VAL A 296 9.39 8.28 0.99
C VAL A 296 9.67 7.59 -0.34
N LEU A 297 9.35 6.29 -0.45
CA LEU A 297 9.55 5.52 -1.68
C LEU A 297 8.69 6.02 -2.84
N TYR A 298 7.46 6.45 -2.54
CA TYR A 298 6.58 7.12 -3.50
C TYR A 298 7.24 8.37 -4.07
N GLU A 299 7.73 9.26 -3.21
CA GLU A 299 8.45 10.45 -3.66
C GLU A 299 9.71 10.10 -4.46
N LEU A 300 10.45 9.06 -4.08
CA LEU A 300 11.61 8.59 -4.85
C LEU A 300 11.24 8.06 -6.24
N CYS A 301 9.99 7.62 -6.45
CA CYS A 301 9.55 6.97 -7.68
C CYS A 301 8.71 7.86 -8.61
N THR A 302 8.18 8.99 -8.12
CA THR A 302 7.28 9.88 -8.89
C THR A 302 7.95 10.54 -10.10
N GLU A 303 7.12 11.03 -11.04
CA GLU A 303 7.52 11.94 -12.14
C GLU A 303 8.77 11.52 -12.95
N ASN A 304 8.91 10.22 -13.21
CA ASN A 304 10.01 9.54 -13.94
C ASN A 304 11.29 9.24 -13.15
N ARG A 305 11.41 9.64 -11.88
CA ARG A 305 12.60 9.27 -11.08
C ARG A 305 12.80 7.78 -10.99
N ILE A 306 11.73 6.98 -10.98
CA ILE A 306 11.84 5.52 -10.96
C ILE A 306 12.75 4.93 -12.06
N ARG A 307 12.97 5.65 -13.17
CA ARG A 307 13.89 5.24 -14.24
C ARG A 307 15.36 5.30 -13.86
N MET A 308 15.72 5.95 -12.75
CA MET A 308 17.10 6.00 -12.25
C MET A 308 17.51 4.70 -11.56
N PHE A 309 16.55 3.95 -11.01
CA PHE A 309 16.81 2.72 -10.30
C PHE A 309 17.07 1.57 -11.27
N ASN A 310 18.01 0.70 -10.90
CA ASN A 310 18.34 -0.48 -11.70
C ASN A 310 17.32 -1.61 -11.50
N TYR A 311 17.42 -2.65 -12.33
CA TYR A 311 16.51 -3.80 -12.28
C TYR A 311 16.41 -4.42 -10.87
N GLY A 312 17.55 -4.62 -10.17
CA GLY A 312 17.57 -5.23 -8.85
C GLY A 312 17.01 -4.35 -7.74
N GLU A 313 17.16 -3.02 -7.86
CA GLU A 313 16.46 -2.07 -7.00
C GLU A 313 14.95 -2.14 -7.23
N ILE A 314 14.50 -2.17 -8.48
CA ILE A 314 13.07 -2.28 -8.81
C ILE A 314 12.47 -3.59 -8.31
N GLN A 315 13.19 -4.72 -8.40
CA GLN A 315 12.69 -5.99 -7.83
C GLN A 315 12.51 -5.89 -6.31
N ARG A 316 13.50 -5.34 -5.59
CA ARG A 316 13.39 -5.13 -4.14
C ARG A 316 12.23 -4.19 -3.77
N LEU A 317 11.95 -3.17 -4.58
CA LEU A 317 10.79 -2.30 -4.39
C LEU A 317 9.48 -3.07 -4.54
N ILE A 318 9.37 -3.91 -5.58
CA ILE A 318 8.19 -4.73 -5.83
C ILE A 318 7.99 -5.69 -4.66
N ASP A 319 9.01 -6.44 -4.26
CA ASP A 319 8.95 -7.38 -3.15
C ASP A 319 8.57 -6.68 -1.85
N PHE A 320 9.15 -5.51 -1.59
CA PHE A 320 8.82 -4.68 -0.44
C PHE A 320 7.34 -4.29 -0.41
N PHE A 321 6.83 -3.70 -1.51
CA PHE A 321 5.43 -3.29 -1.58
C PHE A 321 4.45 -4.46 -1.48
N LEU A 322 4.81 -5.59 -2.07
CA LEU A 322 4.00 -6.80 -1.99
C LEU A 322 3.86 -7.31 -0.55
N ASN A 323 4.94 -7.29 0.24
CA ASN A 323 4.87 -7.66 1.65
C ASN A 323 4.03 -6.66 2.46
N VAL A 324 4.19 -5.36 2.22
CA VAL A 324 3.40 -4.32 2.91
C VAL A 324 1.89 -4.42 2.56
N CYS A 325 1.55 -4.84 1.33
CA CYS A 325 0.16 -5.07 0.93
C CYS A 325 -0.49 -6.29 1.61
N ASP A 326 0.31 -7.27 2.05
CA ASP A 326 -0.20 -8.54 2.57
C ASP A 326 -0.62 -8.48 4.04
N ASP A 327 0.04 -7.64 4.85
CA ASP A 327 -0.09 -7.67 6.31
C ASP A 327 -1.31 -6.92 6.88
N GLY A 328 -2.05 -6.12 6.10
CA GLY A 328 -2.97 -5.13 6.71
C GLY A 328 -4.31 -4.82 6.03
N TRP A 329 -4.65 -5.42 4.88
CA TRP A 329 -5.84 -5.00 4.14
C TRP A 329 -7.12 -5.76 4.53
N GLU A 330 -7.71 -5.44 5.68
CA GLU A 330 -9.13 -5.70 5.99
C GLU A 330 -9.91 -4.38 5.88
N GLN A 331 -10.70 -4.21 4.82
CA GLN A 331 -11.42 -2.95 4.55
C GLN A 331 -12.27 -2.45 5.72
N GLU A 332 -12.87 -3.36 6.50
CA GLU A 332 -13.75 -3.00 7.62
C GLU A 332 -13.02 -2.31 8.78
N LYS A 333 -11.67 -2.35 8.80
CA LYS A 333 -10.84 -1.77 9.86
C LYS A 333 -9.76 -0.83 9.33
N ALA A 334 -9.69 -0.60 8.01
CA ALA A 334 -8.63 0.21 7.41
C ALA A 334 -8.85 1.69 7.71
N SER A 335 -7.84 2.36 8.29
CA SER A 335 -7.82 3.80 8.44
C SER A 335 -7.54 4.50 7.09
N ASP A 336 -7.89 5.78 6.98
CA ASP A 336 -7.55 6.61 5.82
C ASP A 336 -6.03 6.56 5.50
N GLU A 337 -5.19 6.45 6.53
CA GLU A 337 -3.73 6.34 6.38
C GLU A 337 -3.31 5.07 5.63
N ILE A 338 -3.88 3.91 5.99
CA ILE A 338 -3.62 2.63 5.30
C ILE A 338 -4.09 2.74 3.84
N TYR A 339 -5.19 3.43 3.62
CA TYR A 339 -5.74 3.63 2.30
C TYR A 339 -4.83 4.48 1.40
N PHE A 340 -4.36 5.65 1.87
CA PHE A 340 -3.43 6.49 1.11
C PHE A 340 -2.10 5.77 0.85
N MET A 341 -1.62 5.00 1.82
CA MET A 341 -0.43 4.15 1.64
C MET A 341 -0.63 3.16 0.49
N GLN A 342 -1.75 2.43 0.47
CA GLN A 342 -2.06 1.48 -0.61
C GLN A 342 -2.17 2.17 -1.97
N ALA A 343 -2.85 3.32 -2.03
CA ALA A 343 -2.97 4.08 -3.28
C ALA A 343 -1.59 4.47 -3.83
N GLY A 344 -0.68 4.94 -2.95
CA GLY A 344 0.70 5.25 -3.32
C GLY A 344 1.47 4.03 -3.84
N ILE A 345 1.33 2.87 -3.19
CA ILE A 345 1.95 1.62 -3.64
C ILE A 345 1.48 1.25 -5.04
N TRP A 346 0.17 1.18 -5.26
CA TRP A 346 -0.40 0.74 -6.53
C TRP A 346 -0.10 1.72 -7.67
N ALA A 347 -0.08 3.02 -7.40
CA ALA A 347 0.35 4.02 -8.36
C ALA A 347 1.78 3.78 -8.88
N ILE A 348 2.72 3.39 -7.99
CA ILE A 348 4.10 3.09 -8.37
C ILE A 348 4.18 1.77 -9.15
N LEU A 349 3.51 0.72 -8.66
CA LEU A 349 3.47 -0.59 -9.33
C LEU A 349 2.90 -0.48 -10.75
N ASN A 350 1.98 0.47 -10.97
CA ASN A 350 1.33 0.73 -12.24
C ASN A 350 2.18 1.56 -13.24
N THR A 351 3.39 1.99 -12.84
CA THR A 351 4.28 2.75 -13.73
C THR A 351 4.85 1.87 -14.85
N PRO A 352 5.04 2.41 -16.08
CA PRO A 352 5.59 1.63 -17.20
C PRO A 352 6.96 1.01 -16.89
N THR A 353 7.79 1.72 -16.10
CA THR A 353 9.11 1.24 -15.68
C THR A 353 8.98 -0.01 -14.81
N VAL A 354 8.12 0.00 -13.79
CA VAL A 354 7.93 -1.18 -12.92
C VAL A 354 7.35 -2.33 -13.74
N ILE A 355 6.24 -2.14 -14.45
CA ILE A 355 5.59 -3.20 -15.22
C ILE A 355 6.55 -3.85 -16.23
N ASN A 356 7.45 -3.07 -16.87
CA ASN A 356 8.48 -3.60 -17.77
C ASN A 356 9.52 -4.48 -17.06
N ASN A 357 9.84 -4.18 -15.80
CA ASN A 357 10.81 -4.92 -15.01
C ASN A 357 10.14 -6.08 -14.23
N SER A 358 8.82 -6.11 -14.09
CA SER A 358 8.08 -7.11 -13.30
C SER A 358 7.64 -8.35 -14.07
N THR A 359 8.21 -8.68 -15.24
CA THR A 359 7.70 -9.79 -16.08
C THR A 359 7.64 -11.14 -15.36
N ALA A 360 8.56 -11.40 -14.44
CA ALA A 360 8.57 -12.60 -13.60
C ALA A 360 7.50 -12.57 -12.49
N ASN A 361 7.03 -11.38 -12.10
CA ASN A 361 6.12 -11.15 -10.97
C ASN A 361 4.70 -10.78 -11.41
N TRP A 362 4.39 -10.74 -12.71
CA TRP A 362 3.08 -10.31 -13.21
C TRP A 362 1.92 -11.11 -12.63
N ASP A 363 2.07 -12.43 -12.50
CA ASP A 363 1.01 -13.29 -12.00
C ASP A 363 0.67 -12.99 -10.55
N PHE A 364 1.72 -12.85 -9.74
CA PHE A 364 1.58 -12.52 -8.33
C PHE A 364 1.02 -11.10 -8.15
N LEU A 365 1.51 -10.11 -8.90
CA LEU A 365 0.98 -8.75 -8.88
C LEU A 365 -0.49 -8.69 -9.28
N CYS A 366 -0.89 -9.43 -10.32
CA CYS A 366 -2.28 -9.48 -10.74
C CYS A 366 -3.16 -10.24 -9.73
N PHE A 367 -2.65 -11.30 -9.11
CA PHE A 367 -3.33 -11.99 -8.01
C PHE A 367 -3.59 -11.07 -6.81
N LYS A 368 -2.59 -10.29 -6.40
CA LYS A 368 -2.74 -9.28 -5.34
C LYS A 368 -3.69 -8.16 -5.74
N ALA A 369 -3.60 -7.67 -6.98
CA ALA A 369 -4.54 -6.68 -7.51
C ALA A 369 -5.98 -7.20 -7.47
N GLY A 370 -6.21 -8.46 -7.85
CA GLY A 370 -7.50 -9.12 -7.73
C GLY A 370 -7.99 -9.19 -6.28
N THR A 371 -7.11 -9.49 -5.33
CA THR A 371 -7.44 -9.50 -3.89
C THR A 371 -7.88 -8.12 -3.41
N ILE A 372 -7.17 -7.05 -3.80
CA ILE A 372 -7.56 -5.66 -3.50
C ILE A 372 -8.92 -5.31 -4.11
N ILE A 373 -9.15 -5.71 -5.38
CA ILE A 373 -10.44 -5.50 -6.05
C ILE A 373 -11.57 -6.21 -5.30
N LYS A 374 -11.44 -7.51 -4.99
CA LYS A 374 -12.45 -8.30 -4.27
C LYS A 374 -12.78 -7.70 -2.90
N ARG A 375 -11.75 -7.21 -2.22
CA ARG A 375 -11.93 -6.57 -0.92
C ARG A 375 -12.48 -5.15 -1.04
N SER A 376 -12.57 -4.56 -2.22
CA SER A 376 -13.06 -3.19 -2.42
C SER A 376 -14.57 -3.14 -2.56
N SER A 377 -15.28 -2.70 -1.52
CA SER A 377 -16.74 -2.72 -1.45
C SER A 377 -17.45 -1.47 -2.01
N VAL A 378 -16.79 -0.31 -2.09
CA VAL A 378 -17.38 0.96 -2.57
C VAL A 378 -16.29 1.86 -3.18
N LEU A 379 -16.55 2.50 -4.33
CA LEU A 379 -15.81 3.69 -4.77
C LEU A 379 -16.47 4.92 -4.13
N ILE A 380 -15.80 5.58 -3.19
CA ILE A 380 -16.22 6.88 -2.66
C ILE A 380 -15.80 7.96 -3.69
N GLU A 381 -16.64 8.97 -3.88
CA GLU A 381 -16.55 9.94 -4.97
C GLU A 381 -15.23 10.77 -5.01
N ASP A 382 -14.47 10.85 -3.90
CA ASP A 382 -13.40 11.85 -3.72
C ASP A 382 -11.97 11.30 -3.49
N GLY A 383 -11.69 10.01 -3.73
CA GLY A 383 -10.39 9.39 -3.38
C GLY A 383 -9.61 8.75 -4.53
N ALA A 384 -8.27 8.85 -4.51
CA ALA A 384 -7.38 8.01 -5.31
C ALA A 384 -7.47 6.56 -4.77
N TYR A 385 -8.21 5.69 -5.47
CA TYR A 385 -8.46 4.32 -5.03
C TYR A 385 -7.35 3.37 -5.45
N PRO A 386 -6.86 2.50 -4.53
CA PRO A 386 -6.08 1.31 -4.91
C PRO A 386 -6.77 0.49 -6.00
N LEU A 387 -8.12 0.50 -6.02
CA LEU A 387 -8.93 -0.19 -7.02
C LEU A 387 -8.61 0.26 -8.45
N GLU A 388 -8.47 1.57 -8.69
CA GLU A 388 -8.22 2.11 -10.02
C GLU A 388 -6.85 1.65 -10.54
N ASP A 389 -5.81 1.82 -9.72
CA ASP A 389 -4.46 1.41 -10.09
C ASP A 389 -4.30 -0.11 -10.19
N ALA A 390 -4.94 -0.88 -9.30
CA ALA A 390 -4.99 -2.34 -9.38
C ALA A 390 -5.66 -2.81 -10.68
N MET A 391 -6.79 -2.19 -11.06
CA MET A 391 -7.50 -2.48 -12.31
C MET A 391 -6.65 -2.14 -13.54
N PHE A 392 -5.99 -0.97 -13.53
CA PHE A 392 -5.08 -0.59 -14.60
C PHE A 392 -3.86 -1.51 -14.71
N LEU A 393 -3.34 -1.99 -13.58
CA LEU A 393 -2.23 -2.94 -13.58
C LEU A 393 -2.64 -4.25 -14.25
N ILE A 394 -3.78 -4.84 -13.88
CA ILE A 394 -4.28 -6.08 -14.51
C ILE A 394 -4.49 -5.85 -16.00
N HIS A 395 -5.12 -4.74 -16.39
CA HIS A 395 -5.33 -4.38 -17.78
C HIS A 395 -4.00 -4.29 -18.56
N LYS A 396 -3.00 -3.56 -18.04
CA LYS A 396 -1.70 -3.40 -18.70
C LYS A 396 -0.92 -4.71 -18.80
N CYS A 397 -0.93 -5.53 -17.74
CA CYS A 397 -0.33 -6.87 -17.75
C CYS A 397 -0.99 -7.75 -18.82
N TRP A 398 -2.32 -7.70 -18.92
CA TRP A 398 -3.05 -8.44 -19.97
C TRP A 398 -2.68 -7.98 -21.38
N GLN A 399 -2.71 -6.66 -21.67
CA GLN A 399 -2.39 -6.14 -23.00
C GLN A 399 -1.02 -6.63 -23.49
N ARG A 400 -0.07 -6.81 -22.56
CA ARG A 400 1.30 -7.25 -22.84
C ARG A 400 1.45 -8.76 -22.91
N ARG A 401 0.56 -9.53 -22.27
CA ARG A 401 0.55 -11.01 -22.29
C ARG A 401 0.40 -11.59 -23.68
N HIS A 402 -0.18 -10.85 -24.64
CA HIS A 402 -0.19 -11.25 -26.05
C HIS A 402 1.22 -11.50 -26.64
N CYS A 403 2.31 -11.24 -25.89
CA CYS A 403 3.70 -11.53 -26.26
C CYS A 403 4.38 -12.70 -25.49
N VAL A 404 3.85 -13.23 -24.37
CA VAL A 404 4.58 -14.24 -23.54
C VAL A 404 3.65 -15.31 -22.93
N GLN A 405 4.06 -16.57 -23.03
CA GLN A 405 3.25 -17.80 -22.96
C GLN A 405 2.92 -18.35 -21.54
N TYR A 406 3.08 -17.58 -20.46
CA TYR A 406 2.91 -18.10 -19.09
C TYR A 406 2.02 -17.20 -18.22
N GLY A 407 1.31 -17.79 -17.26
CA GLY A 407 1.23 -17.18 -15.93
C GLY A 407 -0.12 -16.81 -15.32
N LEU A 408 -0.89 -15.90 -15.92
CA LEU A 408 -2.05 -15.30 -15.23
C LEU A 408 -3.28 -16.22 -15.04
N GLY A 409 -3.17 -17.51 -15.37
CA GLY A 409 -4.29 -18.46 -15.37
C GLY A 409 -5.07 -18.49 -14.07
N GLY A 410 -4.38 -18.49 -12.91
CA GLY A 410 -5.03 -18.58 -11.60
C GLY A 410 -6.02 -17.44 -11.31
N LEU A 411 -5.75 -16.22 -11.77
CA LEU A 411 -6.67 -15.10 -11.60
C LEU A 411 -7.89 -15.23 -12.51
N PHE A 412 -7.73 -15.84 -13.69
CA PHE A 412 -8.81 -15.96 -14.67
C PHE A 412 -9.83 -17.04 -14.34
N TYR A 413 -9.46 -17.98 -13.47
CA TYR A 413 -10.38 -18.95 -12.88
C TYR A 413 -11.01 -18.46 -11.57
N ASP A 414 -10.73 -17.22 -11.12
CA ASP A 414 -11.29 -16.66 -9.89
C ASP A 414 -12.73 -16.14 -10.12
N ILE A 415 -13.71 -17.04 -9.96
CA ILE A 415 -15.14 -16.76 -10.10
C ILE A 415 -15.60 -15.66 -9.13
N GLU A 416 -15.01 -15.60 -7.94
CA GLU A 416 -15.34 -14.58 -6.93
C GLU A 416 -14.94 -13.18 -7.43
N LEU A 417 -13.73 -13.06 -7.99
CA LEU A 417 -13.29 -11.80 -8.60
C LEU A 417 -14.19 -11.39 -9.75
N HIS A 418 -14.60 -12.35 -10.60
CA HIS A 418 -15.52 -12.07 -11.69
C HIS A 418 -16.85 -11.50 -11.20
N ASN A 419 -17.51 -12.20 -10.27
CA ASN A 419 -18.79 -11.76 -9.70
C ASN A 419 -18.68 -10.38 -9.07
N HIS A 420 -17.57 -10.12 -8.36
CA HIS A 420 -17.31 -8.83 -7.75
C HIS A 420 -17.12 -7.70 -8.77
N LEU A 421 -16.42 -7.97 -9.87
CA LEU A 421 -16.27 -7.00 -10.96
C LEU A 421 -17.61 -6.67 -11.62
N VAL A 422 -18.49 -7.65 -11.81
CA VAL A 422 -19.85 -7.43 -12.33
C VAL A 422 -20.64 -6.54 -11.37
N LEU A 423 -20.62 -6.86 -10.07
CA LEU A 423 -21.27 -6.06 -9.03
C LEU A 423 -20.78 -4.61 -9.03
N LEU A 424 -19.45 -4.40 -9.06
CA LEU A 424 -18.86 -3.06 -9.15
C LEU A 424 -19.34 -2.33 -10.41
N MET A 425 -19.37 -3.01 -11.56
CA MET A 425 -19.84 -2.40 -12.79
C MET A 425 -21.32 -1.99 -12.75
N GLU A 426 -22.16 -2.71 -12.00
CA GLU A 426 -23.57 -2.37 -11.79
C GLU A 426 -23.77 -1.20 -10.81
N GLN A 427 -22.91 -1.10 -9.79
CA GLN A 427 -23.02 -0.07 -8.74
C GLN A 427 -22.47 1.29 -9.15
N LEU A 428 -21.56 1.33 -10.13
CA LEU A 428 -20.82 2.54 -10.48
C LEU A 428 -21.55 3.37 -11.54
N ASP A 429 -21.88 4.62 -11.18
CA ASP A 429 -22.41 5.61 -12.12
C ASP A 429 -21.28 6.25 -12.94
N PHE A 430 -20.84 5.54 -13.98
CA PHE A 430 -19.76 5.97 -14.88
C PHE A 430 -20.10 7.16 -15.79
N GLN A 431 -21.15 7.93 -15.51
CA GLN A 431 -21.47 9.15 -16.26
C GLN A 431 -20.40 10.25 -16.13
N HIS A 432 -19.59 10.19 -15.07
CA HIS A 432 -18.51 11.15 -14.90
C HIS A 432 -17.29 10.79 -15.77
N ILE A 433 -16.90 11.73 -16.64
CA ILE A 433 -15.80 11.58 -17.61
C ILE A 433 -14.49 11.07 -16.97
N ALA A 434 -14.24 11.41 -15.70
CA ALA A 434 -13.04 10.97 -14.98
C ALA A 434 -12.91 9.44 -14.89
N PHE A 435 -14.01 8.70 -14.82
CA PHE A 435 -13.99 7.24 -14.68
C PHE A 435 -13.99 6.48 -16.01
N HIS A 436 -13.97 7.18 -17.15
CA HIS A 436 -14.03 6.55 -18.47
C HIS A 436 -12.87 5.57 -18.75
N ASP A 437 -11.64 5.89 -18.33
CA ASP A 437 -10.49 5.01 -18.58
C ASP A 437 -10.48 3.83 -17.62
N LEU A 438 -10.86 4.04 -16.36
CA LEU A 438 -11.11 2.98 -15.39
C LEU A 438 -12.17 2.00 -15.91
N TYR A 439 -13.30 2.54 -16.37
CA TYR A 439 -14.37 1.76 -16.97
C TYR A 439 -13.94 0.93 -18.19
N SER A 440 -13.17 1.54 -19.10
CA SER A 440 -12.61 0.83 -20.24
C SER A 440 -11.69 -0.31 -19.79
N SER A 441 -11.06 -0.20 -18.63
CA SER A 441 -10.19 -1.23 -18.05
C SER A 441 -11.01 -2.34 -17.41
N PHE A 442 -12.05 -2.01 -16.62
CA PHE A 442 -13.05 -2.97 -16.14
C PHE A 442 -13.60 -3.81 -17.28
N LEU A 443 -14.10 -3.17 -18.33
CA LEU A 443 -14.61 -3.85 -19.51
C LEU A 443 -13.60 -4.81 -20.13
N PHE A 444 -12.32 -4.42 -20.18
CA PHE A 444 -11.29 -5.26 -20.77
C PHE A 444 -10.97 -6.48 -19.90
N VAL A 445 -10.78 -6.26 -18.60
CA VAL A 445 -10.46 -7.31 -17.63
C VAL A 445 -11.64 -8.27 -17.49
N SER A 446 -12.86 -7.78 -17.37
CA SER A 446 -14.08 -8.60 -17.33
C SER A 446 -14.24 -9.41 -18.62
N SER A 447 -13.99 -8.82 -19.79
CA SER A 447 -14.03 -9.57 -21.05
C SER A 447 -12.96 -10.68 -21.07
N GLY A 448 -11.72 -10.38 -20.65
CA GLY A 448 -10.65 -11.38 -20.58
C GLY A 448 -10.98 -12.54 -19.64
N LEU A 449 -11.50 -12.23 -18.44
CA LEU A 449 -11.98 -13.21 -17.45
C LEU A 449 -13.08 -14.10 -18.02
N ILE A 450 -14.05 -13.52 -18.71
CA ILE A 450 -15.20 -14.22 -19.30
C ILE A 450 -14.74 -15.19 -20.39
N PHE A 451 -13.80 -14.78 -21.23
CA PHE A 451 -13.45 -15.54 -22.42
C PHE A 451 -12.36 -16.58 -22.24
N ASP A 452 -11.52 -16.46 -21.20
CA ASP A 452 -10.51 -17.47 -20.87
C ASP A 452 -11.05 -18.57 -19.92
N ASN A 453 -12.25 -18.41 -19.35
CA ASN A 453 -12.83 -19.29 -18.32
C ASN A 453 -13.97 -20.20 -18.84
N ILE A 454 -13.99 -20.51 -20.14
CA ILE A 454 -15.09 -21.25 -20.81
C ILE A 454 -15.25 -22.69 -20.28
N GLU A 455 -14.26 -23.26 -19.59
CA GLU A 455 -14.29 -24.68 -19.19
C GLU A 455 -15.12 -24.99 -17.92
N ASN A 456 -15.44 -24.00 -17.05
CA ASN A 456 -15.95 -24.27 -15.69
C ASN A 456 -17.31 -23.64 -15.32
N MET A 457 -17.97 -22.92 -16.22
CA MET A 457 -19.31 -22.34 -16.03
C MET A 457 -20.19 -22.66 -17.25
N ASP A 458 -21.52 -22.54 -17.15
CA ASP A 458 -22.37 -22.58 -18.35
C ASP A 458 -21.94 -21.46 -19.29
N GLU A 459 -21.25 -21.83 -20.36
CA GLU A 459 -20.69 -20.95 -21.37
C GLU A 459 -21.72 -19.92 -21.86
N ASN A 460 -23.00 -20.29 -21.89
CA ASN A 460 -24.08 -19.40 -22.29
C ASN A 460 -24.42 -18.33 -21.23
N GLU A 461 -24.36 -18.64 -19.94
CA GLU A 461 -24.71 -17.70 -18.87
C GLU A 461 -23.68 -16.57 -18.75
N ILE A 462 -22.38 -16.91 -18.82
CA ILE A 462 -21.32 -15.89 -18.82
C ILE A 462 -21.45 -14.99 -20.05
N GLN A 463 -21.68 -15.57 -21.23
CA GLN A 463 -21.84 -14.80 -22.46
C GLN A 463 -23.08 -13.89 -22.41
N ARG A 464 -24.18 -14.33 -21.78
CA ARG A 464 -25.36 -13.49 -21.53
C ARG A 464 -25.02 -12.29 -20.66
N ILE A 465 -24.27 -12.50 -19.57
CA ILE A 465 -23.82 -11.42 -18.68
C ILE A 465 -22.91 -10.45 -19.43
N ALA A 466 -21.96 -10.96 -20.23
CA ALA A 466 -21.05 -10.14 -21.03
C ALA A 466 -21.81 -9.26 -22.03
N ILE A 467 -22.76 -9.85 -22.76
CA ILE A 467 -23.60 -9.15 -23.73
C ILE A 467 -24.51 -8.14 -23.03
N TYR A 468 -25.09 -8.49 -21.87
CA TYR A 468 -25.88 -7.57 -21.06
C TYR A 468 -25.09 -6.34 -20.67
N ILE A 469 -23.91 -6.55 -20.08
CA ILE A 469 -23.02 -5.48 -19.68
C ILE A 469 -22.71 -4.61 -20.89
N TRP A 470 -22.25 -5.17 -22.00
CA TRP A 470 -21.93 -4.37 -23.19
C TRP A 470 -23.11 -3.62 -23.79
N ALA A 471 -24.30 -4.23 -23.83
CA ALA A 471 -25.51 -3.61 -24.34
C ALA A 471 -25.99 -2.46 -23.44
N SER A 472 -25.93 -2.65 -22.11
CA SER A 472 -26.18 -1.59 -21.12
C SER A 472 -25.19 -0.43 -21.31
N ASN A 473 -23.92 -0.75 -21.53
CA ASN A 473 -22.84 0.22 -21.68
C ASN A 473 -22.97 1.04 -22.97
N LEU A 474 -23.33 0.40 -24.09
CA LEU A 474 -23.59 1.11 -25.35
C LEU A 474 -24.71 2.14 -25.21
N ARG A 475 -25.73 1.83 -24.39
CA ARG A 475 -26.82 2.74 -24.04
C ARG A 475 -26.35 3.86 -23.11
N GLN A 476 -25.55 3.55 -22.09
CA GLN A 476 -25.03 4.55 -21.15
C GLN A 476 -24.16 5.61 -21.82
N PHE A 477 -23.36 5.24 -22.82
CA PHE A 477 -22.50 6.18 -23.58
C PHE A 477 -23.13 6.73 -24.85
N GLU A 478 -24.47 6.82 -24.91
CA GLU A 478 -25.16 7.43 -26.04
C GLU A 478 -24.65 8.87 -26.26
N GLY A 479 -24.14 9.16 -27.46
CA GLY A 479 -23.55 10.46 -27.81
C GLY A 479 -22.03 10.59 -27.58
N ASN A 480 -21.38 9.65 -26.89
CA ASN A 480 -19.92 9.63 -26.73
C ASN A 480 -19.26 8.71 -27.78
N GLU A 481 -19.00 9.26 -28.97
CA GLU A 481 -18.49 8.52 -30.12
C GLU A 481 -17.23 7.70 -29.78
N ARG A 482 -16.25 8.32 -29.11
CA ARG A 482 -14.96 7.69 -28.78
C ARG A 482 -15.13 6.45 -27.91
N MET A 483 -16.02 6.50 -26.91
CA MET A 483 -16.23 5.35 -26.02
C MET A 483 -17.01 4.24 -26.72
N GLN A 484 -18.04 4.59 -27.47
CA GLN A 484 -18.78 3.63 -28.28
C GLN A 484 -17.88 2.94 -29.31
N THR A 485 -16.94 3.65 -29.95
CA THR A 485 -15.90 3.03 -30.79
C THR A 485 -15.12 1.96 -30.05
N LYS A 486 -14.65 2.27 -28.83
CA LYS A 486 -13.85 1.35 -28.03
C LYS A 486 -14.67 0.09 -27.70
N ILE A 487 -15.92 0.26 -27.30
CA ILE A 487 -16.84 -0.85 -26.98
C ILE A 487 -17.11 -1.71 -28.21
N PHE A 488 -17.50 -1.11 -29.34
CA PHE A 488 -17.78 -1.84 -30.59
C PHE A 488 -16.56 -2.57 -31.14
N ARG A 489 -15.35 -1.99 -31.07
CA ARG A 489 -14.11 -2.66 -31.48
C ARG A 489 -13.82 -3.88 -30.62
N LYS A 490 -14.02 -3.77 -29.30
CA LYS A 490 -13.82 -4.89 -28.37
C LYS A 490 -14.85 -6.00 -28.59
N LEU A 491 -16.12 -5.64 -28.75
CA LEU A 491 -17.20 -6.57 -29.08
C LEU A 491 -16.91 -7.31 -30.40
N SER A 492 -16.55 -6.57 -31.44
CA SER A 492 -16.17 -7.15 -32.74
C SER A 492 -14.97 -8.08 -32.62
N TYR A 493 -13.97 -7.72 -31.80
CA TYR A 493 -12.80 -8.56 -31.56
C TYR A 493 -13.16 -9.87 -30.85
N ALA A 494 -13.98 -9.81 -29.80
CA ALA A 494 -14.41 -11.00 -29.06
C ALA A 494 -15.25 -11.95 -29.93
N ILE A 495 -16.16 -11.41 -30.74
CA ILE A 495 -16.94 -12.18 -31.71
C ILE A 495 -16.02 -12.79 -32.77
N HIS A 496 -15.04 -12.03 -33.28
CA HIS A 496 -14.11 -12.51 -34.31
C HIS A 496 -13.23 -13.69 -33.83
N ARG A 497 -12.90 -13.73 -32.54
CA ARG A 497 -12.14 -14.82 -31.93
C ARG A 497 -12.99 -16.05 -31.60
N SER A 498 -14.27 -16.06 -31.99
CA SER A 498 -15.23 -17.14 -31.69
C SER A 498 -15.36 -17.41 -30.19
N MET A 499 -15.15 -16.39 -29.35
CA MET A 499 -15.25 -16.52 -27.89
C MET A 499 -16.71 -16.40 -27.40
N MET A 500 -17.68 -16.24 -28.31
CA MET A 500 -19.10 -16.15 -28.02
C MET A 500 -19.91 -17.17 -28.83
N ASN A 501 -20.83 -17.84 -28.15
CA ASN A 501 -21.95 -18.54 -28.77
C ASN A 501 -22.85 -17.50 -29.44
N MET A 502 -22.99 -17.63 -30.75
CA MET A 502 -23.78 -16.71 -31.56
C MET A 502 -25.27 -16.82 -31.26
N GLU A 503 -25.75 -17.95 -30.75
CA GLU A 503 -27.14 -18.11 -30.35
C GLU A 503 -27.51 -17.17 -29.20
N VAL A 504 -26.59 -16.96 -28.25
CA VAL A 504 -26.78 -16.04 -27.12
C VAL A 504 -26.90 -14.60 -27.60
N PHE A 505 -26.09 -14.19 -28.58
CA PHE A 505 -26.15 -12.84 -29.15
C PHE A 505 -27.50 -12.58 -29.85
N LEU A 506 -28.10 -13.63 -30.40
CA LEU A 506 -29.37 -13.58 -31.13
C LEU A 506 -30.58 -13.78 -30.20
N GLU A 507 -30.41 -13.68 -28.88
CA GLU A 507 -31.55 -13.65 -27.97
C GLU A 507 -32.30 -12.31 -28.03
N LEU A 508 -33.61 -12.38 -27.75
CA LEU A 508 -34.58 -11.31 -27.92
C LEU A 508 -34.19 -9.96 -27.26
N PRO A 509 -33.69 -9.91 -26.01
CA PRO A 509 -33.38 -8.64 -25.36
C PRO A 509 -32.23 -7.88 -26.05
N TRP A 510 -31.23 -8.59 -26.55
CA TRP A 510 -30.04 -7.99 -27.16
C TRP A 510 -30.34 -7.44 -28.55
N PHE A 511 -31.10 -8.20 -29.33
CA PHE A 511 -31.52 -7.78 -30.66
C PHE A 511 -32.30 -6.47 -30.64
N GLN A 512 -33.17 -6.26 -29.65
CA GLN A 512 -33.89 -5.01 -29.50
C GLN A 512 -32.96 -3.83 -29.22
N ILE A 513 -31.94 -4.03 -28.36
CA ILE A 513 -30.96 -2.99 -28.05
C ILE A 513 -30.13 -2.64 -29.29
N PHE A 514 -29.58 -3.64 -29.99
CA PHE A 514 -28.82 -3.38 -31.20
C PHE A 514 -29.69 -2.79 -32.32
N SER A 515 -30.93 -3.20 -32.47
CA SER A 515 -31.84 -2.62 -33.46
C SER A 515 -32.19 -1.16 -33.13
N LYS A 516 -32.28 -0.77 -31.85
CA LYS A 516 -32.37 0.64 -31.44
C LYS A 516 -31.14 1.43 -31.84
N LEU A 517 -29.94 0.91 -31.57
CA LEU A 517 -28.67 1.54 -31.94
C LEU A 517 -28.51 1.67 -33.46
N LEU A 518 -29.01 0.68 -34.22
CA LEU A 518 -29.06 0.71 -35.68
C LEU A 518 -29.94 1.85 -36.19
N MET A 519 -31.04 2.12 -35.50
CA MET A 519 -32.00 3.17 -35.83
C MET A 519 -31.67 4.54 -35.25
N SER A 520 -30.60 4.65 -34.46
CA SER A 520 -30.13 5.91 -33.90
C SER A 520 -29.78 6.94 -34.98
N ASP A 521 -30.03 8.21 -34.69
CA ASP A 521 -29.64 9.35 -35.53
C ASP A 521 -28.13 9.59 -35.54
N VAL A 522 -27.38 8.95 -34.64
CA VAL A 522 -25.91 9.01 -34.58
C VAL A 522 -25.33 8.13 -35.70
N PRO A 523 -24.78 8.71 -36.81
CA PRO A 523 -24.34 7.93 -37.97
C PRO A 523 -23.28 6.87 -37.63
N TYR A 524 -22.50 7.15 -36.60
CA TYR A 524 -21.45 6.29 -36.10
C TYR A 524 -21.97 5.01 -35.43
N GLN A 525 -22.97 5.12 -34.55
CA GLN A 525 -23.60 3.96 -33.89
C GLN A 525 -24.25 3.06 -34.94
N ARG A 526 -24.96 3.66 -35.89
CA ARG A 526 -25.56 2.96 -37.02
C ARG A 526 -24.52 2.17 -37.79
N LYS A 527 -23.38 2.79 -38.13
CA LYS A 527 -22.30 2.14 -38.87
C LYS A 527 -21.73 0.93 -38.13
N HIS A 528 -21.34 1.10 -36.87
CA HIS A 528 -20.77 -0.01 -36.09
C HIS A 528 -21.75 -1.13 -35.83
N THR A 529 -23.03 -0.80 -35.65
CA THR A 529 -24.07 -1.82 -35.49
C THR A 529 -24.24 -2.64 -36.77
N VAL A 530 -24.24 -2.00 -37.95
CA VAL A 530 -24.24 -2.73 -39.23
C VAL A 530 -22.98 -3.58 -39.38
N ASP A 531 -21.80 -3.02 -39.10
CA ASP A 531 -20.52 -3.75 -39.17
C ASP A 531 -20.54 -5.00 -38.28
N LEU A 532 -21.10 -4.87 -37.07
CA LEU A 532 -21.29 -5.95 -36.11
C LEU A 532 -22.20 -7.05 -36.65
N PHE A 533 -23.40 -6.71 -37.13
CA PHE A 533 -24.32 -7.69 -37.72
C PHE A 533 -23.75 -8.35 -38.97
N VAL A 534 -22.99 -7.61 -39.80
CA VAL A 534 -22.30 -8.16 -40.97
C VAL A 534 -21.20 -9.14 -40.55
N LEU A 535 -20.46 -8.84 -39.48
CA LEU A 535 -19.48 -9.75 -38.89
C LEU A 535 -20.16 -11.03 -38.39
N ILE A 536 -21.25 -10.92 -37.63
CA ILE A 536 -21.98 -12.07 -37.09
C ILE A 536 -22.55 -12.93 -38.22
N HIS A 537 -23.17 -12.31 -39.21
CA HIS A 537 -23.63 -12.99 -40.42
C HIS A 537 -22.48 -13.70 -41.14
N SER A 538 -21.27 -13.13 -41.16
CA SER A 538 -20.13 -13.75 -41.83
C SER A 538 -19.61 -14.96 -41.07
N ILE A 539 -19.62 -14.92 -39.74
CA ILE A 539 -19.17 -16.03 -38.89
C ILE A 539 -20.16 -17.19 -38.96
N THR A 540 -21.47 -16.93 -38.87
CA THR A 540 -22.50 -17.98 -38.96
C THR A 540 -22.53 -18.70 -40.31
N GLN A 541 -21.95 -18.10 -41.35
CA GLN A 541 -21.86 -18.69 -42.70
C GLN A 541 -20.49 -19.34 -42.99
N CYS A 542 -19.53 -19.25 -42.07
CA CYS A 542 -18.18 -19.80 -42.23
C CYS A 542 -17.95 -21.01 -41.32
N SER A 543 -17.45 -22.11 -41.88
CA SER A 543 -17.01 -23.28 -41.09
C SER A 543 -15.54 -23.21 -40.65
N ASN A 544 -14.76 -22.20 -41.11
CA ASN A 544 -13.33 -22.06 -40.82
C ASN A 544 -12.86 -20.58 -40.78
N LEU A 545 -12.01 -20.25 -39.80
CA LEU A 545 -11.43 -18.92 -39.55
C LEU A 545 -10.62 -18.30 -40.72
N ALA A 546 -9.88 -19.09 -41.49
CA ALA A 546 -9.11 -18.61 -42.65
C ALA A 546 -10.01 -18.16 -43.82
N GLN A 547 -11.21 -18.75 -43.93
CA GLN A 547 -12.23 -18.35 -44.89
C GLN A 547 -12.94 -17.07 -44.44
N LEU A 548 -13.11 -16.90 -43.11
CA LEU A 548 -13.69 -15.71 -42.51
C LEU A 548 -12.92 -14.43 -42.86
N THR A 549 -11.59 -14.42 -42.75
CA THR A 549 -10.77 -13.22 -43.07
C THR A 549 -10.94 -12.80 -44.54
N LYS A 550 -10.95 -13.77 -45.48
CA LYS A 550 -11.18 -13.50 -46.90
C LYS A 550 -12.60 -12.98 -47.17
N MET A 551 -13.60 -13.52 -46.46
CA MET A 551 -14.99 -13.07 -46.56
C MET A 551 -15.20 -11.67 -45.95
N MET A 552 -14.52 -11.34 -44.86
CA MET A 552 -14.57 -10.01 -44.24
C MET A 552 -13.99 -8.93 -45.16
N ILE A 553 -12.85 -9.22 -45.82
CA ILE A 553 -12.28 -8.31 -46.83
C ILE A 553 -13.26 -8.12 -48.00
N ALA A 554 -13.89 -9.21 -48.47
CA ALA A 554 -14.89 -9.14 -49.53
C ALA A 554 -16.18 -8.38 -49.13
N LYS A 555 -16.50 -8.33 -47.83
CA LYS A 555 -17.72 -7.71 -47.28
C LYS A 555 -17.51 -6.32 -46.68
N GLN A 556 -16.30 -5.75 -46.74
CA GLN A 556 -16.01 -4.41 -46.21
C GLN A 556 -16.87 -3.31 -46.88
N GLY A 557 -17.33 -3.52 -48.12
CA GLY A 557 -18.28 -2.63 -48.82
C GLY A 557 -19.75 -2.87 -48.46
N THR A 558 -20.09 -4.02 -47.88
CA THR A 558 -21.49 -4.41 -47.60
C THR A 558 -22.13 -3.48 -46.58
N SER A 559 -21.41 -3.12 -45.51
CA SER A 559 -21.94 -2.20 -44.50
C SER A 559 -22.27 -0.83 -45.06
N THR A 560 -21.41 -0.29 -45.94
CA THR A 560 -21.65 1.03 -46.55
C THR A 560 -22.88 1.02 -47.44
N ILE A 561 -23.10 -0.06 -48.18
CA ILE A 561 -24.30 -0.23 -49.02
C ILE A 561 -25.55 -0.28 -48.13
N ILE A 562 -25.56 -1.11 -47.10
CA ILE A 562 -26.68 -1.24 -46.16
C ILE A 562 -27.00 0.13 -45.52
N ILE A 563 -25.99 0.82 -44.97
CA ILE A 563 -26.18 2.13 -44.31
C ILE A 563 -26.77 3.17 -45.27
N ASN A 564 -26.32 3.19 -46.52
CA ASN A 564 -26.83 4.14 -47.51
C ASN A 564 -28.28 3.84 -47.88
N GLU A 565 -28.65 2.57 -48.01
CA GLU A 565 -30.03 2.17 -48.30
C GLU A 565 -30.96 2.41 -47.11
N MET A 566 -30.46 2.22 -45.88
CA MET A 566 -31.21 2.54 -44.66
C MET A 566 -31.60 4.02 -44.55
N LYS A 567 -30.86 4.95 -45.17
CA LYS A 567 -31.24 6.38 -45.17
C LYS A 567 -32.57 6.63 -45.88
N MET A 568 -33.01 5.71 -46.73
CA MET A 568 -34.30 5.78 -47.42
C MET A 568 -35.46 5.24 -46.56
N TYR A 569 -35.15 4.63 -45.42
CA TYR A 569 -36.14 4.11 -44.49
C TYR A 569 -36.52 5.18 -43.45
N THR A 570 -37.83 5.39 -43.26
CA THR A 570 -38.36 6.26 -42.21
C THR A 570 -38.89 5.38 -41.07
N PRO A 571 -38.26 5.38 -39.88
CA PRO A 571 -38.71 4.58 -38.75
C PRO A 571 -40.15 4.91 -38.33
N GLY A 572 -40.96 3.87 -38.10
CA GLY A 572 -42.13 3.97 -37.24
C GLY A 572 -41.73 3.91 -35.76
N VAL A 573 -42.59 4.42 -34.86
CA VAL A 573 -42.39 4.27 -33.41
C VAL A 573 -42.35 2.78 -33.05
N ASP A 574 -41.29 2.38 -32.36
CA ASP A 574 -41.01 0.99 -31.94
C ASP A 574 -40.95 -0.05 -33.07
N ASP A 575 -40.64 0.36 -34.30
CA ASP A 575 -40.54 -0.58 -35.44
C ASP A 575 -39.13 -1.19 -35.58
N TYR A 576 -38.75 -2.05 -34.63
CA TYR A 576 -37.42 -2.69 -34.58
C TYR A 576 -37.18 -3.63 -35.77
N LEU A 577 -38.23 -4.19 -36.39
CA LEU A 577 -38.12 -5.12 -37.53
C LEU A 577 -38.29 -4.42 -38.88
N GLY A 578 -38.92 -3.24 -38.93
CA GLY A 578 -39.32 -2.58 -40.16
C GLY A 578 -38.16 -2.18 -41.05
N VAL A 579 -37.00 -1.81 -40.48
CA VAL A 579 -35.81 -1.50 -41.27
C VAL A 579 -35.31 -2.72 -42.05
N TYR A 580 -35.33 -3.90 -41.42
CA TYR A 580 -34.90 -5.13 -42.08
C TYR A 580 -35.91 -5.54 -43.15
N LYS A 581 -37.23 -5.45 -42.88
CA LYS A 581 -38.26 -5.72 -43.90
C LYS A 581 -38.20 -4.75 -45.08
N PHE A 582 -37.91 -3.48 -44.81
CA PHE A 582 -37.70 -2.49 -45.85
C PHE A 582 -36.52 -2.87 -46.73
N LEU A 583 -35.39 -3.27 -46.15
CA LEU A 583 -34.20 -3.70 -46.88
C LEU A 583 -34.43 -5.03 -47.63
N GLU A 584 -35.20 -5.96 -47.07
CA GLU A 584 -35.61 -7.20 -47.75
C GLU A 584 -36.45 -6.91 -49.01
N ALA A 585 -37.36 -5.94 -48.95
CA ALA A 585 -38.21 -5.59 -50.08
C ALA A 585 -37.47 -4.72 -51.12
N ASN A 586 -36.72 -3.71 -50.66
CA ASN A 586 -36.25 -2.59 -51.48
C ASN A 586 -34.73 -2.49 -51.61
N GLY A 587 -33.95 -3.21 -50.81
CA GLY A 587 -32.50 -3.13 -50.82
C GLY A 587 -31.84 -3.74 -52.07
N SER A 588 -30.55 -3.50 -52.22
CA SER A 588 -29.73 -4.23 -53.20
C SER A 588 -29.61 -5.71 -52.83
N ARG A 589 -29.09 -6.52 -53.76
CA ARG A 589 -28.93 -7.97 -53.55
C ARG A 589 -28.21 -8.32 -52.23
N CYS A 590 -27.19 -7.56 -51.84
CA CYS A 590 -26.46 -7.80 -50.60
C CYS A 590 -27.26 -7.39 -49.36
N SER A 591 -27.95 -6.25 -49.39
CA SER A 591 -28.78 -5.80 -48.27
C SER A 591 -30.00 -6.70 -48.07
N LYS A 592 -30.62 -7.16 -49.16
CA LYS A 592 -31.72 -8.14 -49.13
C LYS A 592 -31.29 -9.43 -48.45
N TYR A 593 -30.15 -9.97 -48.88
CA TYR A 593 -29.62 -11.21 -48.31
C TYR A 593 -29.27 -11.06 -46.82
N TRP A 594 -28.64 -9.94 -46.44
CA TRP A 594 -28.35 -9.64 -45.04
C TRP A 594 -29.62 -9.49 -44.20
N ALA A 595 -30.60 -8.72 -44.68
CA ALA A 595 -31.87 -8.52 -43.98
C ALA A 595 -32.67 -9.81 -43.82
N GLN A 596 -32.70 -10.66 -44.85
CA GLN A 596 -33.31 -12.00 -44.79
C GLN A 596 -32.64 -12.88 -43.75
N TRP A 597 -31.30 -12.85 -43.69
CA TRP A 597 -30.57 -13.57 -42.66
C TRP A 597 -30.97 -13.07 -41.27
N VAL A 598 -30.97 -11.75 -41.02
CA VAL A 598 -31.41 -11.19 -39.73
C VAL A 598 -32.84 -11.66 -39.41
N LEU A 599 -33.81 -11.41 -40.30
CA LEU A 599 -35.21 -11.78 -40.09
C LEU A 599 -35.42 -13.29 -39.86
N SER A 600 -34.59 -14.15 -40.46
CA SER A 600 -34.68 -15.59 -40.27
C SER A 600 -34.25 -16.08 -38.88
N HIS A 601 -33.38 -15.33 -38.18
CA HIS A 601 -32.91 -15.66 -36.83
C HIS A 601 -33.81 -15.04 -35.73
N PHE A 602 -34.78 -14.21 -36.12
CA PHE A 602 -35.67 -13.49 -35.21
C PHE A 602 -37.15 -13.66 -35.56
N ARG A 603 -37.54 -14.83 -36.09
CA ARG A 603 -38.92 -15.12 -36.55
C ARG A 603 -39.95 -15.09 -35.42
N ASP A 604 -39.52 -15.33 -34.18
CA ASP A 604 -40.39 -15.44 -33.00
C ASP A 604 -40.55 -14.12 -32.23
N VAL A 605 -39.98 -13.01 -32.74
CA VAL A 605 -40.11 -11.68 -32.12
C VAL A 605 -41.51 -11.12 -32.43
N GLU A 606 -42.38 -11.01 -31.41
CA GLU A 606 -43.69 -10.36 -31.56
C GLU A 606 -43.50 -8.92 -32.06
N GLU A 607 -44.17 -8.58 -33.16
CA GLU A 607 -44.21 -7.22 -33.68
C GLU A 607 -44.82 -6.28 -32.63
N PRO A 608 -44.13 -5.20 -32.26
CA PRO A 608 -44.75 -4.11 -31.53
C PRO A 608 -45.96 -3.65 -32.35
N ARG A 609 -47.14 -3.58 -31.72
CA ARG A 609 -48.39 -3.18 -32.38
C ARG A 609 -48.36 -1.69 -32.74
N SER A 610 -47.47 -1.27 -33.65
CA SER A 610 -47.48 0.05 -34.25
C SER A 610 -48.13 -0.03 -35.64
N LYS A 611 -49.01 0.94 -35.91
CA LYS A 611 -50.03 0.91 -36.97
C LYS A 611 -49.43 0.57 -38.34
N ARG A 612 -50.00 -0.46 -39.00
CA ARG A 612 -49.84 -0.80 -40.42
C ARG A 612 -49.52 0.43 -41.27
N MET A 613 -48.32 0.49 -41.82
CA MET A 613 -47.89 1.52 -42.77
C MET A 613 -48.84 1.57 -43.98
N LYS A 614 -49.33 2.78 -44.30
CA LYS A 614 -49.82 3.09 -45.65
C LYS A 614 -48.61 3.32 -46.54
N ILE A 615 -48.35 2.37 -47.44
CA ILE A 615 -47.44 2.57 -48.56
C ILE A 615 -48.06 3.66 -49.45
N ILE A 616 -47.46 4.85 -49.46
CA ILE A 616 -47.77 5.87 -50.47
C ILE A 616 -46.94 5.50 -51.71
N ARG A 617 -47.60 4.98 -52.74
CA ARG A 617 -47.03 4.90 -54.09
C ARG A 617 -47.23 6.26 -54.75
N ASN A 618 -46.15 6.86 -55.25
CA ASN A 618 -46.23 7.92 -56.26
C ASN A 618 -46.64 7.34 -57.60
#